data_AF-A0AAN5CNP6-F1
#
_entry.id   AF-A0AAN5CNP6-F1
#
_cell.length_a   1.000
_cell.length_b   1.000
_cell.length_c   1.000
_cell.angle_alpha   90.00
_cell.angle_beta   90.00
_cell.angle_gamma   90.00
#
_symmetry.space_group_name_H-M   'P 1'
#
loop_
_entity.id
_entity.type
_entity.pdbx_description
1 polymer ?
#
loop_
_entity_poly.entity_id
_entity_poly.type
_entity_poly.pdbx_seq_one_letter_code
_entity_poly.pdbx_strand_id
1 'polypeptide(L)'
;GMMNTSFVVAASFLFRYNVIFGHGLVLNSFTSPFPALSHTLNSRVGSRYGVNFTEVYYQGVDRSDPSQHDREVMSMMESGVFQLSFFLMLFTIFFTGRRMYCAIRESSHSKKAKRRQMHLFKMLIVQTMSPLIFLYLPPMIDVSSLLLNYVLPFPLCLLKALLVFMFPISNPLIIIIFTGDYRSFILRQKRTKTLSLSRANNVKLNLSVVSANSRLSP
;
A
#
# COMPACT_ATOMS: atom_id res chain seq x y z
N GLY A 1 31.27 9.98 15.82
CA GLY A 1 30.23 8.92 15.84
C GLY A 1 28.94 9.33 15.15
N MET A 2 28.24 10.36 15.65
CA MET A 2 26.89 10.75 15.18
C MET A 2 26.82 11.55 13.86
N MET A 3 27.91 12.18 13.42
CA MET A 3 27.93 12.96 12.17
C MET A 3 27.89 12.08 10.91
N ASN A 4 28.52 10.88 10.95
CA ASN A 4 28.52 9.94 9.83
C ASN A 4 27.15 9.30 9.59
N THR A 5 26.39 8.99 10.64
CA THR A 5 25.04 8.43 10.49
C THR A 5 24.05 9.45 9.93
N SER A 6 24.16 10.72 10.33
CA SER A 6 23.28 11.78 9.81
C SER A 6 23.55 12.08 8.33
N PHE A 7 24.83 12.10 7.93
CA PHE A 7 25.24 12.26 6.53
C PHE A 7 24.82 11.07 5.65
N VAL A 8 24.97 9.83 6.14
CA VAL A 8 24.54 8.62 5.41
C VAL A 8 23.02 8.57 5.26
N VAL A 9 22.27 8.99 6.27
CA VAL A 9 20.80 9.07 6.20
C VAL A 9 20.38 10.14 5.20
N ALA A 10 20.96 11.35 5.26
CA ALA A 10 20.67 12.43 4.31
C ALA A 10 21.04 12.05 2.87
N ALA A 11 22.19 11.43 2.64
CA ALA A 11 22.61 10.92 1.34
C ALA A 11 21.68 9.80 0.83
N SER A 12 21.18 8.93 1.72
CA SER A 12 20.20 7.89 1.37
C SER A 12 18.84 8.47 0.99
N PHE A 13 18.41 9.56 1.63
CA PHE A 13 17.19 10.28 1.26
C PHE A 13 17.34 11.02 -0.08
N LEU A 14 18.46 11.71 -0.29
CA LEU A 14 18.75 12.40 -1.55
C LEU A 14 18.88 11.42 -2.72
N PHE A 15 19.52 10.26 -2.52
CA PHE A 15 19.60 9.22 -3.54
C PHE A 15 18.21 8.67 -3.88
N ARG A 16 17.37 8.38 -2.88
CA ARG A 16 15.99 7.95 -3.10
C ARG A 16 15.16 9.00 -3.85
N TYR A 17 15.30 10.28 -3.47
CA TYR A 17 14.57 11.37 -4.12
C TYR A 17 15.02 11.55 -5.58
N ASN A 18 16.32 11.53 -5.85
CA ASN A 18 16.85 11.68 -7.22
C ASN A 18 16.52 10.49 -8.12
N VAL A 19 16.57 9.27 -7.60
CA VAL A 19 16.20 8.07 -8.37
C VAL A 19 14.70 8.06 -8.67
N ILE A 20 13.85 8.37 -7.69
CA ILE A 20 12.39 8.38 -7.89
C ILE A 20 11.97 9.53 -8.82
N PHE A 21 12.52 10.73 -8.63
CA PHE A 21 12.19 11.89 -9.46
C PHE A 21 12.76 11.75 -10.88
N GLY A 22 14.00 11.29 -11.01
CA GLY A 22 14.64 11.03 -12.28
C GLY A 22 13.91 9.97 -13.09
N HIS A 23 13.60 8.80 -12.50
CA HIS A 23 12.78 7.79 -13.17
C HIS A 23 11.37 8.30 -13.49
N GLY A 24 10.74 9.04 -12.58
CA GLY A 24 9.41 9.59 -12.84
C GLY A 24 9.38 10.51 -14.05
N LEU A 25 10.42 11.35 -14.24
CA LEU A 25 10.55 12.23 -15.38
C LEU A 25 10.85 11.48 -16.69
N VAL A 26 11.71 10.46 -16.64
CA VAL A 26 12.05 9.63 -17.80
C VAL A 26 10.81 8.84 -18.25
N LEU A 27 10.13 8.12 -17.35
CA LEU A 27 8.85 7.44 -17.63
C LEU A 27 7.85 8.39 -18.24
N ASN A 28 7.67 9.58 -17.65
CA ASN A 28 6.71 10.55 -18.17
C ASN A 28 7.07 11.01 -19.59
N SER A 29 8.35 11.22 -19.89
CA SER A 29 8.79 11.66 -21.21
C SER A 29 8.46 10.63 -22.31
N PHE A 30 8.56 9.33 -21.99
CA PHE A 30 8.38 8.26 -22.98
C PHE A 30 6.98 7.65 -22.99
N THR A 31 6.22 7.77 -21.90
CA THR A 31 4.90 7.13 -21.77
C THR A 31 3.74 8.12 -21.66
N SER A 32 4.00 9.43 -21.59
CA SER A 32 2.93 10.45 -21.52
C SER A 32 1.92 10.39 -22.67
N PRO A 33 0.70 10.92 -22.47
CA PRO A 33 -0.33 10.94 -23.50
C PRO A 33 0.18 11.56 -24.81
N PHE A 34 -0.05 10.84 -25.91
CA PHE A 34 0.27 11.28 -27.26
C PHE A 34 -1.00 11.22 -28.11
N PRO A 35 -1.31 12.20 -28.97
CA PRO A 35 -2.59 12.30 -29.67
C PRO A 35 -3.00 11.02 -30.42
N ALA A 36 -2.05 10.39 -31.12
CA ALA A 36 -2.31 9.14 -31.84
C ALA A 36 -2.72 8.00 -30.89
N LEU A 37 -2.02 7.87 -29.76
CA LEU A 37 -2.34 6.87 -28.74
C LEU A 37 -3.69 7.16 -28.06
N SER A 38 -4.04 8.43 -27.83
CA SER A 38 -5.34 8.80 -27.24
C SER A 38 -6.49 8.39 -28.15
N HIS A 39 -6.33 8.61 -29.46
CA HIS A 39 -7.30 8.18 -30.46
C HIS A 39 -7.42 6.65 -30.52
N THR A 40 -6.30 5.92 -30.46
CA THR A 40 -6.32 4.45 -30.38
C THR A 40 -7.02 3.96 -29.11
N LEU A 41 -6.78 4.58 -27.95
CA LEU A 41 -7.45 4.18 -26.70
C LEU A 41 -8.95 4.49 -26.74
N ASN A 42 -9.35 5.65 -27.24
CA ASN A 42 -10.76 6.00 -27.39
C ASN A 42 -11.50 5.02 -28.32
N SER A 43 -10.90 4.64 -29.44
CA SER A 43 -11.51 3.68 -30.38
C SER A 43 -11.58 2.25 -29.85
N ARG A 44 -10.57 1.78 -29.10
CA ARG A 44 -10.50 0.39 -28.63
C ARG A 44 -11.19 0.14 -27.29
N VAL A 45 -11.11 1.09 -26.36
CA VAL A 45 -11.51 0.89 -24.96
C VAL A 45 -12.36 2.03 -24.39
N GLY A 46 -12.41 3.21 -25.02
CA GLY A 46 -13.18 4.36 -24.55
C GLY A 46 -14.65 4.04 -24.30
N SER A 47 -15.30 3.40 -25.28
CA SER A 47 -16.72 2.99 -25.17
C SER A 47 -16.97 1.93 -24.10
N ARG A 48 -16.00 1.04 -23.86
CA ARG A 48 -16.12 -0.05 -22.87
C ARG A 48 -16.09 0.46 -21.43
N TYR A 49 -15.33 1.52 -21.17
CA TYR A 49 -15.21 2.10 -19.83
C TYR A 49 -16.04 3.38 -19.64
N GLY A 50 -16.63 3.92 -20.70
CA GLY A 50 -17.32 5.21 -20.66
C GLY A 50 -16.37 6.37 -20.36
N VAL A 51 -15.12 6.29 -20.85
CA VAL A 51 -14.05 7.27 -20.57
C VAL A 51 -13.54 7.85 -21.88
N ASN A 52 -13.40 9.17 -21.92
CA ASN A 52 -12.69 9.87 -22.99
C ASN A 52 -11.20 10.02 -22.63
N PHE A 53 -10.33 9.26 -23.30
CA PHE A 53 -8.87 9.27 -23.09
C PHE A 53 -8.18 10.57 -23.52
N THR A 54 -8.88 11.50 -24.16
CA THR A 54 -8.37 12.86 -24.39
C THR A 54 -8.49 13.75 -23.15
N GLU A 55 -9.38 13.40 -22.22
CA GLU A 55 -9.67 14.18 -21.01
C GLU A 55 -9.02 13.60 -19.75
N VAL A 56 -8.47 12.38 -19.83
CA VAL A 56 -7.82 11.71 -18.70
C VAL A 56 -6.33 11.54 -18.94
N TYR A 57 -5.55 11.72 -17.88
CA TYR A 57 -4.13 11.40 -17.92
C TYR A 57 -3.94 9.88 -17.88
N TYR A 58 -3.11 9.37 -18.79
CA TYR A 58 -2.71 7.97 -18.83
C TYR A 58 -1.23 7.87 -19.24
N GLN A 59 -0.63 6.73 -18.95
CA GLN A 59 0.73 6.40 -19.41
C GLN A 59 0.71 5.13 -20.23
N GLY A 60 1.34 5.15 -21.40
CA GLY A 60 1.45 3.98 -22.26
C GLY A 60 2.18 4.24 -23.57
N VAL A 61 2.48 3.14 -24.26
CA VAL A 61 3.05 3.13 -25.62
C VAL A 61 2.24 2.15 -26.47
N ASP A 62 1.91 2.55 -27.70
CA ASP A 62 1.29 1.65 -28.66
C ASP A 62 2.38 0.87 -29.41
N ARG A 63 2.53 -0.43 -29.12
CA ARG A 63 3.48 -1.30 -29.84
C ARG A 63 3.05 -1.62 -31.26
N SER A 64 1.79 -1.39 -31.61
CA SER A 64 1.28 -1.63 -32.97
C SER A 64 1.52 -0.46 -33.91
N ASP A 65 2.00 0.67 -33.39
CA ASP A 65 2.24 1.90 -34.14
C ASP A 65 3.75 2.07 -34.43
N PRO A 66 4.19 1.93 -35.70
CA PRO A 66 5.60 2.09 -36.07
C PRO A 66 6.19 3.46 -35.72
N SER A 67 5.35 4.50 -35.62
CA SER A 67 5.81 5.85 -35.24
C SER A 67 6.24 5.94 -33.78
N GLN A 68 5.89 4.96 -32.95
CA GLN A 68 6.23 4.90 -31.53
C GLN A 68 7.37 3.93 -31.20
N HIS A 69 8.07 3.41 -32.22
CA HIS A 69 9.13 2.42 -32.01
C HIS A 69 10.23 2.90 -31.04
N ASP A 70 10.72 4.13 -31.19
CA ASP A 70 11.73 4.68 -30.28
C ASP A 70 11.22 4.82 -28.84
N ARG A 71 9.93 5.19 -28.68
CA ARG A 71 9.28 5.27 -27.36
C ARG A 71 9.12 3.89 -26.74
N GLU A 72 8.82 2.87 -27.53
CA GLU A 72 8.73 1.47 -27.09
C GLU A 72 10.07 0.98 -26.56
N VAL A 73 11.14 1.14 -27.35
CA VAL A 73 12.48 0.69 -26.97
C VAL A 73 12.95 1.40 -25.70
N MET A 74 12.78 2.72 -25.60
CA MET A 74 13.13 3.47 -24.39
C MET A 74 12.29 3.04 -23.18
N SER A 75 10.99 2.83 -23.35
CA SER A 75 10.10 2.37 -22.27
C SER A 75 10.48 0.97 -21.78
N MET A 76 10.90 0.07 -22.68
CA MET A 76 11.40 -1.26 -22.31
C MET A 76 12.71 -1.17 -21.52
N MET A 77 13.67 -0.37 -21.99
CA MET A 77 14.95 -0.17 -21.30
C MET A 77 14.74 0.37 -19.89
N GLU A 78 13.92 1.41 -19.75
CA GLU A 78 13.63 2.00 -18.45
C GLU A 78 12.90 1.02 -17.53
N SER A 79 11.92 0.29 -18.06
CA SER A 79 11.19 -0.74 -17.31
C SER A 79 12.15 -1.82 -16.77
N GLY A 80 13.18 -2.18 -17.53
CA GLY A 80 14.27 -3.06 -17.08
C GLY A 80 15.08 -2.47 -15.92
N VAL A 81 15.44 -1.18 -15.98
CA VAL A 81 16.15 -0.49 -14.89
C VAL A 81 15.29 -0.40 -13.63
N PHE A 82 14.01 -0.08 -13.78
CA PHE A 82 13.04 -0.07 -12.68
C PHE A 82 12.92 -1.44 -12.02
N GLN A 83 12.76 -2.50 -12.82
CA GLN A 83 12.67 -3.89 -12.34
C GLN A 83 13.94 -4.30 -11.56
N LEU A 84 15.12 -4.00 -12.09
CA LEU A 84 16.40 -4.30 -11.43
C LEU A 84 16.53 -3.54 -10.10
N SER A 85 16.20 -2.25 -10.11
CA SER A 85 16.24 -1.39 -8.92
C SER A 85 15.30 -1.90 -7.83
N PHE A 86 14.11 -2.37 -8.21
CA PHE A 86 13.15 -2.97 -7.29
C PHE A 86 13.68 -4.28 -6.68
N PHE A 87 14.30 -5.15 -7.46
CA PHE A 87 14.93 -6.37 -6.93
C PHE A 87 16.08 -6.08 -5.97
N LEU A 88 16.92 -5.08 -6.27
CA LEU A 88 17.98 -4.63 -5.36
C LEU A 88 17.41 -4.08 -4.03
N MET A 89 16.29 -3.35 -4.10
CA MET A 89 15.58 -2.87 -2.92
C MET A 89 15.03 -4.04 -2.10
N LEU A 90 14.38 -5.03 -2.72
CA LEU A 90 13.90 -6.23 -2.03
C LEU A 90 15.04 -7.01 -1.38
N PHE A 91 16.16 -7.20 -2.08
CA PHE A 91 17.35 -7.84 -1.54
C PHE A 91 17.86 -7.10 -0.29
N THR A 92 17.95 -5.78 -0.36
CA THR A 92 18.38 -4.94 0.78
C THR A 92 17.42 -5.06 1.96
N ILE A 93 16.10 -5.00 1.72
CA ILE A 93 15.08 -5.17 2.76
C ILE A 93 15.23 -6.55 3.42
N PHE A 94 15.39 -7.61 2.64
CA PHE A 94 15.53 -8.96 3.16
C PHE A 94 16.83 -9.13 3.97
N PHE A 95 17.95 -8.65 3.42
CA PHE A 95 19.26 -8.71 4.07
C PHE A 95 19.28 -7.95 5.40
N THR A 96 18.81 -6.70 5.39
CA THR A 96 18.74 -5.86 6.59
C THR A 96 17.74 -6.41 7.60
N GLY A 97 16.59 -6.91 7.15
CA GLY A 97 15.60 -7.58 7.98
C GLY A 97 16.16 -8.81 8.69
N ARG A 98 16.87 -9.68 7.96
CA ARG A 98 17.54 -10.85 8.54
C ARG A 98 18.59 -10.45 9.57
N ARG A 99 19.43 -9.45 9.25
CA ARG A 99 20.45 -8.93 10.19
C ARG A 99 19.82 -8.38 11.46
N MET A 100 18.72 -7.63 11.34
CA MET A 100 17.98 -7.07 12.47
C MET A 100 17.36 -8.17 13.34
N TYR A 101 16.79 -9.21 12.71
CA TYR A 101 16.26 -10.37 13.43
C TYR A 101 17.34 -11.07 14.26
N CYS A 102 18.51 -11.35 13.67
CA CYS A 102 19.63 -11.94 14.40
C CYS A 102 20.11 -11.03 15.54
N ALA A 103 20.27 -9.73 15.29
CA ALA A 103 20.70 -8.77 16.30
C ALA A 103 19.75 -8.71 17.51
N ILE A 104 18.43 -8.71 17.28
CA ILE A 104 17.44 -8.77 18.38
C ILE A 104 17.56 -10.10 19.13
N ARG A 105 17.80 -11.21 18.41
CA ARG A 105 17.93 -12.55 19.00
C ARG A 105 19.18 -12.69 19.87
N GLU A 106 20.31 -12.12 19.44
CA GLU A 106 21.60 -12.26 20.10
C GLU A 106 21.86 -11.16 21.14
N SER A 107 21.05 -10.10 21.17
CA SER A 107 21.19 -9.04 22.17
C SER A 107 21.11 -9.56 23.61
N SER A 108 22.01 -9.06 24.47
CA SER A 108 22.04 -9.33 25.92
C SER A 108 20.95 -8.58 26.72
N HIS A 109 19.99 -7.98 26.03
CA HIS A 109 18.90 -7.25 26.66
C HIS A 109 17.98 -8.14 27.49
N SER A 110 17.29 -7.54 28.45
CA SER A 110 16.28 -8.24 29.25
C SER A 110 15.22 -8.90 28.37
N LYS A 111 14.68 -10.05 28.81
CA LYS A 111 13.60 -10.77 28.12
C LYS A 111 12.40 -9.87 27.78
N LYS A 112 12.13 -8.84 28.59
CA LYS A 112 11.07 -7.86 28.34
C LYS A 112 11.42 -6.89 27.21
N ALA A 113 12.64 -6.36 27.17
CA ALA A 113 13.09 -5.47 26.10
C ALA A 113 13.15 -6.19 24.75
N LYS A 114 13.70 -7.41 24.72
CA LYS A 114 13.75 -8.26 23.52
C LYS A 114 12.36 -8.56 22.93
N ARG A 115 11.38 -8.86 23.78
CA ARG A 115 9.98 -9.06 23.36
C ARG A 115 9.40 -7.79 22.71
N ARG A 116 9.68 -6.62 23.28
CA ARG A 116 9.23 -5.34 22.71
C ARG A 116 9.89 -5.03 21.36
N GLN A 117 11.21 -5.17 21.24
CA GLN A 117 11.92 -4.98 19.98
C GLN A 117 11.43 -5.94 18.89
N MET A 118 11.23 -7.21 19.22
CA MET A 118 10.69 -8.20 18.27
C MET A 118 9.26 -7.85 17.83
N HIS A 119 8.42 -7.33 18.73
CA HIS A 119 7.07 -6.90 18.38
C HIS A 119 7.08 -5.72 17.39
N LEU A 120 7.90 -4.70 17.66
CA LEU A 120 8.08 -3.56 16.75
C LEU A 120 8.65 -3.99 15.40
N PHE A 121 9.63 -4.90 15.39
CA PHE A 121 10.20 -5.43 14.16
C PHE A 121 9.15 -6.18 13.30
N LYS A 122 8.33 -7.03 13.93
CA LYS A 122 7.23 -7.71 13.22
C LYS A 122 6.23 -6.72 12.62
N MET A 123 5.88 -5.67 13.36
CA MET A 123 5.01 -4.60 12.85
C MET A 123 5.64 -3.91 11.64
N LEU A 124 6.94 -3.60 11.68
CA LEU A 124 7.67 -3.00 10.57
C LEU A 124 7.68 -3.89 9.32
N ILE A 125 7.88 -5.21 9.47
CA ILE A 125 7.79 -6.16 8.35
C ILE A 125 6.40 -6.08 7.71
N VAL A 126 5.33 -6.16 8.50
CA VAL A 126 3.95 -6.14 7.97
C VAL A 126 3.65 -4.82 7.28
N GLN A 127 4.08 -3.69 7.85
CA GLN A 127 3.97 -2.37 7.23
C GLN A 127 4.74 -2.27 5.92
N THR A 128 5.92 -2.91 5.83
CA THR A 128 6.73 -2.93 4.61
C THR A 128 6.10 -3.81 3.53
N MET A 129 5.46 -4.93 3.89
CA MET A 129 4.79 -5.82 2.94
C MET A 129 3.54 -5.20 2.32
N SER A 130 2.85 -4.30 3.03
CA SER A 130 1.64 -3.62 2.54
C SER A 130 1.84 -2.86 1.21
N PRO A 131 2.71 -1.83 1.14
CA PRO A 131 2.98 -1.16 -0.13
C PRO A 131 3.61 -2.10 -1.16
N LEU A 132 4.43 -3.10 -0.75
CA LEU A 132 4.99 -4.06 -1.69
C LEU A 132 3.91 -4.85 -2.44
N ILE A 133 2.88 -5.31 -1.75
CA ILE A 133 1.79 -6.11 -2.34
C ILE A 133 0.76 -5.23 -3.04
N PHE A 134 0.32 -4.16 -2.39
CA PHE A 134 -0.83 -3.39 -2.86
C PHE A 134 -0.45 -2.28 -3.84
N LEU A 135 0.75 -1.70 -3.73
CA LEU A 135 1.15 -0.55 -4.54
C LEU A 135 2.21 -0.92 -5.59
N TYR A 136 3.23 -1.69 -5.22
CA TYR A 136 4.37 -1.97 -6.09
C TYR A 136 4.23 -3.25 -6.92
N LEU A 137 3.55 -4.29 -6.43
CA LEU A 137 3.35 -5.52 -7.21
C LEU A 137 2.54 -5.28 -8.51
N PRO A 138 1.46 -4.49 -8.54
CA PRO A 138 0.72 -4.19 -9.77
C PRO A 138 1.58 -3.65 -10.93
N PRO A 139 2.36 -2.57 -10.79
CA PRO A 139 3.22 -2.07 -11.87
C PRO A 139 4.35 -3.03 -12.23
N MET A 140 4.83 -3.87 -11.30
CA MET A 140 5.84 -4.90 -11.62
C MET A 140 5.32 -5.96 -12.59
N ILE A 141 4.03 -6.28 -12.51
CA ILE A 141 3.36 -7.18 -13.47
C ILE A 141 3.28 -6.50 -14.85
N ASP A 142 2.91 -5.21 -14.90
CA ASP A 142 2.84 -4.44 -16.15
C ASP A 142 4.22 -4.31 -16.82
N VAL A 143 5.26 -4.00 -16.04
CA VAL A 143 6.66 -3.95 -16.51
C VAL A 143 7.13 -5.32 -17.01
N SER A 144 6.84 -6.40 -16.29
CA SER A 144 7.22 -7.75 -16.73
C SER A 144 6.51 -8.16 -18.02
N SER A 145 5.23 -7.79 -18.15
CA SER A 145 4.44 -7.96 -19.37
C SER A 145 5.04 -7.18 -20.55
N LEU A 146 5.55 -5.97 -20.31
CA LEU A 146 6.27 -5.19 -21.32
C LEU A 146 7.58 -5.84 -21.75
N LEU A 147 8.42 -6.28 -20.80
CA LEU A 147 9.70 -6.91 -21.10
C LEU A 147 9.57 -8.26 -21.81
N LEU A 148 8.56 -9.05 -21.46
CA LEU A 148 8.30 -10.37 -22.06
C LEU A 148 7.46 -10.30 -23.33
N ASN A 149 7.08 -9.09 -23.76
CA ASN A 149 6.13 -8.86 -24.85
C ASN A 149 4.83 -9.68 -24.73
N TYR A 150 4.32 -9.78 -23.50
CA TYR A 150 3.13 -10.56 -23.17
C TYR A 150 1.93 -9.64 -22.97
N VAL A 151 0.76 -9.99 -23.49
CA VAL A 151 -0.48 -9.22 -23.27
C VAL A 151 -1.21 -9.77 -22.05
N LEU A 152 -1.42 -8.92 -21.04
CA LEU A 152 -2.11 -9.33 -19.82
C LEU A 152 -3.59 -9.60 -20.09
N PRO A 153 -4.13 -10.74 -19.62
CA PRO A 153 -5.56 -11.02 -19.69
C PRO A 153 -6.36 -10.06 -18.79
N PHE A 154 -7.57 -9.71 -19.23
CA PHE A 154 -8.45 -8.74 -18.55
C PHE A 154 -8.65 -9.00 -17.03
N PRO A 155 -8.85 -10.25 -16.55
CA PRO A 155 -8.97 -10.50 -15.11
C PRO A 155 -7.75 -10.07 -14.29
N LEU A 156 -6.53 -10.22 -14.83
CA LEU A 156 -5.32 -9.75 -14.15
C LEU A 156 -5.26 -8.22 -14.12
N CYS A 157 -5.73 -7.56 -15.17
CA CYS A 157 -5.87 -6.09 -15.21
C CYS A 157 -6.89 -5.56 -14.19
N LEU A 158 -7.95 -6.32 -13.89
CA LEU A 158 -8.90 -5.95 -12.84
C LEU A 158 -8.30 -6.20 -11.44
N LEU A 159 -7.67 -7.36 -11.23
CA LEU A 159 -7.04 -7.71 -9.96
C LEU A 159 -5.98 -6.68 -9.56
N LYS A 160 -5.12 -6.27 -10.49
CA LYS A 160 -4.07 -5.29 -10.23
C LYS A 160 -4.65 -3.92 -9.83
N ALA A 161 -5.74 -3.49 -10.47
CA ALA A 161 -6.43 -2.25 -10.09
C ALA A 161 -6.99 -2.35 -8.66
N LEU A 162 -7.65 -3.47 -8.33
CA LEU A 162 -8.17 -3.71 -6.99
C LEU A 162 -7.07 -3.71 -5.92
N LEU A 163 -5.90 -4.27 -6.21
CA LEU A 163 -4.75 -4.24 -5.29
C LEU A 163 -4.33 -2.79 -4.98
N VAL A 164 -4.22 -1.94 -6.00
CA VAL A 164 -3.88 -0.51 -5.81
C VAL A 164 -4.93 0.21 -4.97
N PHE A 165 -6.22 -0.04 -5.22
CA PHE A 165 -7.32 0.54 -4.44
C PHE A 165 -7.33 0.09 -2.98
N MET A 166 -6.76 -1.08 -2.66
CA MET A 166 -6.68 -1.59 -1.28
C MET A 166 -5.55 -0.97 -0.47
N PHE A 167 -4.54 -0.38 -1.13
CA PHE A 167 -3.36 0.19 -0.45
C PHE A 167 -3.71 1.27 0.62
N PRO A 168 -4.60 2.25 0.35
CA PRO A 168 -4.95 3.25 1.36
C PRO A 168 -5.64 2.65 2.60
N ILE A 169 -6.30 1.50 2.45
CA ILE A 169 -7.04 0.83 3.53
C ILE A 169 -6.13 -0.08 4.35
N SER A 170 -5.18 -0.75 3.71
CA SER A 170 -4.33 -1.75 4.35
C SER A 170 -3.42 -1.14 5.42
N ASN A 171 -2.83 0.04 5.18
CA ASN A 171 -1.91 0.69 6.11
C ASN A 171 -2.56 1.04 7.47
N PRO A 172 -3.71 1.75 7.51
CA PRO A 172 -4.45 1.99 8.76
C PRO A 172 -4.85 0.69 9.47
N LEU A 173 -5.30 -0.33 8.72
CA LEU A 173 -5.71 -1.60 9.28
C LEU A 173 -4.54 -2.32 10.00
N ILE A 174 -3.35 -2.32 9.40
CA ILE A 174 -2.15 -2.91 10.01
C ILE A 174 -1.80 -2.20 11.31
N ILE A 175 -1.91 -0.87 11.39
CA ILE A 175 -1.62 -0.11 12.61
C ILE A 175 -2.64 -0.45 13.71
N ILE A 176 -3.94 -0.44 13.40
CA ILE A 176 -5.00 -0.78 14.34
C ILE A 176 -4.83 -2.20 14.88
N ILE A 177 -4.45 -3.14 14.01
CA ILE A 177 -4.14 -4.50 14.41
C ILE A 177 -2.86 -4.49 15.24
N PHE A 178 -1.70 -4.03 14.79
CA PHE A 178 -0.45 -4.27 15.52
C PHE A 178 -0.24 -3.40 16.78
N THR A 179 -0.98 -2.30 16.97
CA THR A 179 -0.84 -1.46 18.16
C THR A 179 -1.80 -1.91 19.28
N GLY A 180 -1.24 -2.56 20.31
CA GLY A 180 -2.00 -3.07 21.46
C GLY A 180 -2.79 -2.00 22.23
N ASP A 181 -2.29 -0.76 22.27
CA ASP A 181 -2.98 0.37 22.89
C ASP A 181 -4.25 0.75 22.12
N TYR A 182 -4.22 0.66 20.78
CA TYR A 182 -5.39 0.88 19.93
C TYR A 182 -6.46 -0.19 20.15
N ARG A 183 -6.07 -1.47 20.19
CA ARG A 183 -7.02 -2.55 20.51
C ARG A 183 -7.61 -2.38 21.90
N SER A 184 -6.78 -2.02 22.88
CA SER A 184 -7.21 -1.82 24.27
C SER A 184 -8.15 -0.62 24.39
N PHE A 185 -7.90 0.46 23.66
CA PHE A 185 -8.79 1.61 23.56
C PHE A 185 -10.15 1.24 22.95
N ILE A 186 -10.15 0.53 21.81
CA ILE A 186 -11.39 0.07 21.14
C ILE A 186 -12.17 -0.89 22.05
N LEU A 187 -11.50 -1.83 22.70
CA LEU A 187 -12.12 -2.78 23.63
C LEU A 187 -12.69 -2.08 24.87
N ARG A 188 -11.98 -1.10 25.43
CA ARG A 188 -12.48 -0.27 26.54
C ARG A 188 -13.72 0.53 26.10
N GLN A 189 -13.69 1.13 24.92
CA GLN A 189 -14.82 1.89 24.38
C GLN A 189 -16.05 1.00 24.16
N LYS A 190 -15.86 -0.22 23.62
CA LYS A 190 -16.94 -1.21 23.50
C LYS A 190 -17.52 -1.60 24.86
N ARG A 191 -16.67 -1.86 25.86
CA ARG A 191 -17.09 -2.23 27.22
C ARG A 191 -17.90 -1.12 27.90
N THR A 192 -17.48 0.14 27.75
CA THR A 192 -18.22 1.30 28.28
C THR A 192 -19.58 1.46 27.61
N LYS A 193 -19.67 1.27 26.29
CA LYS A 193 -20.96 1.30 25.57
C LYS A 193 -21.90 0.19 26.05
N THR A 194 -21.43 -1.06 26.17
CA THR A 194 -22.23 -2.18 26.68
C THR A 194 -22.71 -1.94 28.12
N LEU A 195 -21.86 -1.42 29.00
CA LEU A 195 -22.23 -1.06 30.37
C LEU A 195 -23.29 0.04 30.41
N SER A 196 -23.17 1.07 29.56
CA SER A 196 -24.15 2.15 29.47
C SER A 196 -25.53 1.66 28.99
N LEU A 197 -25.56 0.77 28.00
CA LEU A 197 -26.79 0.14 27.48
C LEU A 197 -27.46 -0.76 28.53
N SER A 198 -26.67 -1.58 29.22
CA SER A 198 -27.19 -2.45 30.28
C SER A 198 -27.77 -1.65 31.45
N ARG A 199 -27.13 -0.53 31.83
CA ARG A 199 -27.66 0.38 32.85
C ARG A 199 -28.95 1.06 32.41
N ALA A 200 -29.03 1.54 31.16
CA ALA A 200 -30.26 2.13 30.61
C ALA A 200 -31.44 1.13 30.57
N ASN A 201 -31.17 -0.12 30.21
CA ASN A 201 -32.18 -1.18 30.20
C ASN A 201 -32.67 -1.52 31.61
N ASN A 202 -31.78 -1.62 32.61
CA ASN A 202 -32.17 -1.84 34.01
C ASN A 202 -33.03 -0.69 34.56
N VAL A 203 -32.70 0.57 34.23
CA VAL A 203 -33.51 1.73 34.63
C VAL A 203 -34.90 1.68 34.00
N LYS A 204 -35.00 1.36 32.70
CA LYS A 204 -36.30 1.17 32.03
C LYS A 204 -37.12 0.05 32.67
N LEU A 205 -36.51 -1.10 32.97
CA LEU A 205 -37.19 -2.25 33.57
C LEU A 205 -37.77 -1.91 34.93
N ASN A 206 -36.98 -1.24 35.79
CA ASN A 206 -37.44 -0.79 37.10
C ASN A 206 -38.59 0.23 37.00
N LEU A 207 -38.54 1.18 36.06
CA LEU A 207 -39.63 2.12 35.82
C LEU A 207 -40.92 1.42 35.36
N SER A 208 -40.84 0.42 34.50
CA SER A 208 -42.01 -0.37 34.08
C SER A 208 -42.61 -1.20 35.21
N VAL A 209 -41.78 -1.79 36.09
CA VAL A 209 -42.26 -2.54 37.26
C VAL A 209 -42.95 -1.62 38.26
N VAL A 210 -42.37 -0.45 38.54
CA VAL A 210 -42.99 0.56 39.43
C VAL A 210 -44.31 1.07 38.85
N SER A 211 -44.39 1.33 37.54
CA SER A 211 -45.63 1.75 36.89
C SER A 211 -46.71 0.66 36.84
N ALA A 212 -46.32 -0.61 36.81
CA ALA A 212 -47.26 -1.73 36.87
C ALA A 212 -47.83 -1.90 38.28
N ASN A 213 -46.99 -1.80 39.30
CA ASN A 213 -47.41 -1.90 40.70
C ASN A 213 -48.29 -0.72 41.14
N SER A 214 -48.05 0.49 40.63
CA SER A 214 -48.89 1.66 40.94
C SER A 214 -50.27 1.63 40.27
N ARG A 215 -50.49 0.81 39.24
CA ARG A 215 -51.82 0.57 38.62
C ARG A 215 -52.63 -0.53 39.30
N LEU A 216 -51.98 -1.34 40.14
CA LEU A 216 -52.60 -2.44 40.90
C LEU A 216 -52.92 -2.05 42.35
N SER A 217 -52.64 -0.80 42.74
CA SER A 217 -53.01 -0.23 44.03
C SER A 217 -54.41 0.41 43.91
N PRO A 218 -55.43 -0.06 44.64
CA PRO A 218 -56.78 0.50 44.61
C PRO A 218 -56.87 1.91 45.22
#